data_AF-A0A7C3PQZ7-F1
#
_entry.id   AF-A0A7C3PQZ7-F1
#
_cell.length_a   1.000
_cell.length_b   1.000
_cell.length_c   1.000
_cell.angle_alpha   90.00
_cell.angle_beta   90.00
_cell.angle_gamma   90.00
#
_symmetry.space_group_name_H-M   'P 1'
#
loop_
_entity.id
_entity.type
_entity.pdbx_description
1 polymer ?
#
loop_
_entity_poly.entity_id
_entity_poly.type
_entity_poly.pdbx_seq_one_letter_code
_entity_poly.pdbx_strand_id
1 'polypeptide(L)'
;MSQLRVSVATYNQVVFPHPENGITILALERKATVLLDGSVNIRAQPFGGGVKILNPKSLKEIVGEIQFDSERSEQERDLRILIDPSKWEDVKRYCLFCLENPNDSEIESAPDRELVEEFDETMGVQLNPGQYAVEPMGFVVENTPVWTENWYARRSLTARVYRTYRVKLLDAELCKSLLDTSLEVSDQTLGMQAMKNKTGRANSVLALPLNSVTEAWLALPPELRYQKIKADGYELDESTLVILDDVDVPQYQRIN
;
A
#
# COMPACT_ATOMS: atom_id res chain seq x y z
N MET A 1 14.38 22.37 -14.37
CA MET A 1 13.52 22.45 -13.17
C MET A 1 13.43 21.05 -12.58
N SER A 2 13.41 20.89 -11.26
CA SER A 2 13.26 19.57 -10.64
C SER A 2 11.83 19.06 -10.86
N GLN A 3 11.68 17.86 -11.42
CA GLN A 3 10.37 17.24 -11.60
C GLN A 3 9.82 16.77 -10.25
N LEU A 4 8.49 16.78 -10.12
CA LEU A 4 7.77 16.19 -9.01
C LEU A 4 7.33 14.78 -9.40
N ARG A 5 7.58 13.79 -8.54
CA ARG A 5 7.00 12.46 -8.69
C ARG A 5 5.59 12.47 -8.12
N VAL A 6 4.63 11.96 -8.86
CA VAL A 6 3.27 11.70 -8.40
C VAL A 6 3.06 10.20 -8.35
N SER A 7 2.56 9.71 -7.22
CA SER A 7 2.25 8.30 -7.01
C SER A 7 0.81 8.16 -6.56
N VAL A 8 0.01 7.38 -7.31
CA VAL A 8 -1.37 7.10 -6.95
C VAL A 8 -1.51 5.61 -6.70
N ALA A 9 -2.15 5.26 -5.58
CA ALA A 9 -2.25 3.88 -5.14
C ALA A 9 -3.60 3.62 -4.46
N THR A 10 -3.98 2.35 -4.43
CA THR A 10 -5.07 1.84 -3.61
C THR A 10 -4.48 1.10 -2.43
N TYR A 11 -4.95 1.36 -1.21
CA TYR A 11 -4.55 0.58 -0.02
C TYR A 11 -5.75 0.03 0.73
N ASN A 12 -5.58 -1.17 1.26
CA ASN A 12 -6.62 -1.96 1.88
C ASN A 12 -6.31 -2.18 3.36
N GLN A 13 -7.23 -1.75 4.23
CA GLN A 13 -7.31 -2.17 5.62
C GLN A 13 -7.96 -3.56 5.65
N VAL A 14 -7.16 -4.60 5.43
CA VAL A 14 -7.65 -5.99 5.46
C VAL A 14 -7.83 -6.43 6.89
N VAL A 15 -9.08 -6.69 7.30
CA VAL A 15 -9.44 -6.99 8.68
C VAL A 15 -10.30 -8.23 8.80
N PHE A 16 -10.16 -8.92 9.94
CA PHE A 16 -10.99 -10.08 10.28
C PHE A 16 -11.04 -10.29 11.80
N PRO A 17 -12.07 -10.95 12.34
CA PRO A 17 -12.11 -11.30 13.75
C PRO A 17 -11.18 -12.49 14.03
N HIS A 18 -10.37 -12.40 15.07
CA HIS A 18 -9.60 -13.53 15.58
C HIS A 18 -10.56 -14.68 15.94
N PRO A 19 -10.32 -15.93 15.51
CA PRO A 19 -11.27 -17.02 15.61
C PRO A 19 -11.64 -17.39 17.04
N GLU A 20 -10.73 -17.20 18.00
CA GLU A 20 -10.94 -17.60 19.40
C GLU A 20 -11.55 -16.51 20.29
N ASN A 21 -11.20 -15.24 20.08
CA ASN A 21 -11.52 -14.15 21.01
C ASN A 21 -12.25 -12.97 20.35
N GLY A 22 -12.45 -13.01 19.02
CA GLY A 22 -13.18 -12.01 18.27
C GLY A 22 -12.48 -10.65 18.12
N ILE A 23 -11.26 -10.49 18.64
CA ILE A 23 -10.48 -9.25 18.48
C ILE A 23 -10.27 -8.98 16.99
N THR A 24 -10.43 -7.73 16.56
CA THR A 24 -10.16 -7.36 15.16
C THR A 24 -8.66 -7.44 14.89
N ILE A 25 -8.31 -8.29 13.94
CA ILE A 25 -6.97 -8.49 13.42
C ILE A 25 -6.84 -7.70 12.12
N LEU A 26 -5.72 -7.00 11.98
CA LEU A 26 -5.25 -6.35 10.76
C LEU A 26 -4.26 -7.29 10.07
N ALA A 27 -4.54 -7.65 8.81
CA ALA A 27 -3.61 -8.33 7.94
C ALA A 27 -2.81 -7.31 7.13
N LEU A 28 -1.49 -7.47 7.13
CA LEU A 28 -0.53 -6.68 6.38
C LEU A 28 0.29 -7.61 5.49
N GLU A 29 0.66 -7.12 4.33
CA GLU A 29 1.63 -7.79 3.48
C GLU A 29 3.03 -7.59 4.07
N ARG A 30 3.77 -8.67 4.27
CA ARG A 30 5.14 -8.67 4.77
C ARG A 30 6.09 -9.03 3.64
N LYS A 31 6.98 -8.10 3.29
CA LYS A 31 7.91 -8.23 2.17
C LYS A 31 9.34 -8.30 2.66
N ALA A 32 10.07 -9.33 2.22
CA ALA A 32 11.53 -9.37 2.27
C ALA A 32 12.11 -9.05 0.90
N THR A 33 13.10 -8.16 0.86
CA THR A 33 13.81 -7.78 -0.36
C THR A 33 15.32 -7.77 -0.10
N VAL A 34 16.07 -8.46 -0.95
CA VAL A 34 17.53 -8.45 -0.97
C VAL A 34 18.00 -7.14 -1.60
N LEU A 35 18.80 -6.37 -0.86
CA LEU A 35 19.38 -5.11 -1.31
C LEU A 35 20.67 -5.35 -2.10
N LEU A 36 21.18 -4.32 -2.77
CA LEU A 36 22.40 -4.40 -3.58
C LEU A 36 23.65 -4.77 -2.77
N ASP A 37 23.66 -4.46 -1.47
CA ASP A 37 24.74 -4.82 -0.55
C ASP A 37 24.62 -6.27 -0.03
N GLY A 38 23.59 -7.01 -0.46
CA GLY A 38 23.30 -8.37 -0.04
C GLY A 38 22.55 -8.48 1.28
N SER A 39 22.27 -7.37 1.96
CA SER A 39 21.41 -7.34 3.15
C SER A 39 19.95 -7.60 2.78
N VAL A 40 19.15 -8.09 3.73
CA VAL A 40 17.71 -8.27 3.55
C VAL A 40 16.96 -7.19 4.32
N ASN A 41 16.14 -6.43 3.62
CA ASN A 41 15.18 -5.51 4.22
C ASN A 41 13.83 -6.23 4.36
N ILE A 42 13.25 -6.22 5.58
CA ILE A 42 11.94 -6.83 5.86
C ILE A 42 11.05 -5.78 6.50
N ARG A 43 9.84 -5.64 5.96
CA ARG A 43 8.83 -4.70 6.47
C ARG A 43 7.42 -5.21 6.18
N ALA A 44 6.47 -4.75 6.97
CA ALA A 44 5.05 -4.95 6.70
C ALA A 44 4.38 -3.67 6.19
N GLN A 45 3.48 -3.79 5.23
CA GLN A 45 2.76 -2.69 4.59
C GLN A 45 1.30 -3.10 4.33
N PRO A 46 0.37 -2.16 4.09
CA PRO A 46 -0.97 -2.51 3.62
C PRO A 46 -0.93 -3.32 2.33
N PHE A 47 -1.91 -4.19 2.16
CA PHE A 47 -2.22 -4.76 0.85
C PHE A 47 -2.67 -3.63 -0.09
N GLY A 48 -2.13 -3.61 -1.30
CA GLY A 48 -2.56 -2.74 -2.38
C GLY A 48 -1.42 -2.29 -3.29
N GLY A 49 -1.81 -1.80 -4.46
CA GLY A 49 -0.88 -1.52 -5.55
C GLY A 49 -1.04 -0.14 -6.17
N GLY A 50 -0.29 0.06 -7.25
CA GLY A 50 -0.41 1.24 -8.09
C GLY A 50 -1.76 1.27 -8.79
N VAL A 51 -2.34 2.46 -8.91
CA VAL A 51 -3.54 2.65 -9.73
C VAL A 51 -3.13 2.62 -11.20
N LYS A 52 -3.74 1.75 -12.01
CA LYS A 52 -3.36 1.60 -13.42
C LYS A 52 -4.06 2.63 -14.30
N ILE A 53 -3.33 3.17 -15.27
CA ILE A 53 -3.86 4.04 -16.32
C ILE A 53 -4.43 3.17 -17.44
N LEU A 54 -5.75 3.19 -17.59
CA LEU A 54 -6.47 2.49 -18.67
C LEU A 54 -6.55 3.35 -19.93
N ASN A 55 -6.92 4.62 -19.78
CA ASN A 55 -7.00 5.59 -20.86
C ASN A 55 -6.26 6.88 -20.48
N PRO A 56 -5.11 7.18 -21.11
CA PRO A 56 -4.27 8.30 -20.70
C PRO A 56 -4.73 9.66 -21.25
N LYS A 57 -5.84 9.75 -22.00
CA LYS A 57 -6.16 10.95 -22.77
C LYS A 57 -6.27 12.21 -21.91
N SER A 58 -7.12 12.21 -20.88
CA SER A 58 -7.35 13.40 -20.05
C SER A 58 -6.12 13.72 -19.20
N LEU A 59 -5.41 12.71 -18.72
CA LEU A 59 -4.14 12.90 -18.02
C LEU A 59 -3.09 13.57 -18.93
N LYS A 60 -2.97 13.16 -20.20
CA LYS A 60 -2.07 13.77 -21.19
C LYS A 60 -2.44 15.23 -21.51
N GLU A 61 -3.72 15.59 -21.46
CA GLU A 61 -4.16 16.98 -21.62
C GLU A 61 -3.64 17.88 -20.47
N ILE A 62 -3.42 17.30 -19.28
CA ILE A 62 -2.89 18.00 -18.10
C ILE A 62 -1.36 18.08 -18.13
N VAL A 63 -0.69 16.94 -18.30
CA VAL A 63 0.77 16.79 -18.10
C VAL A 63 1.58 16.79 -19.40
N GLY A 64 0.92 16.72 -20.57
CA GLY A 64 1.58 16.51 -21.85
C GLY A 64 1.94 15.04 -22.07
N GLU A 65 3.19 14.76 -22.39
CA GLU A 65 3.69 13.39 -22.47
C GLU A 65 3.78 12.77 -21.07
N ILE A 66 3.24 11.56 -20.90
CA ILE A 66 3.34 10.84 -19.62
C ILE A 66 4.77 10.30 -19.51
N GLN A 67 5.48 10.76 -18.50
CA GLN A 67 6.81 10.26 -18.14
C GLN A 67 6.67 9.38 -16.89
N PHE A 68 6.76 8.07 -17.06
CA PHE A 68 6.76 7.15 -15.92
C PHE A 68 8.04 7.30 -15.10
N ASP A 69 7.97 7.02 -13.80
CA ASP A 69 9.13 7.09 -12.91
C ASP A 69 10.13 5.94 -13.13
N SER A 70 9.69 4.87 -13.82
CA SER A 70 10.44 3.64 -14.04
C SER A 70 9.84 2.83 -15.20
N GLU A 71 10.67 1.97 -15.83
CA GLU A 71 10.23 1.02 -16.86
C GLU A 71 9.13 0.08 -16.34
N ARG A 72 9.21 -0.31 -15.07
CA ARG A 72 8.22 -1.18 -14.44
C ARG A 72 6.86 -0.49 -14.39
N SER A 73 6.81 0.75 -13.93
CA SER A 73 5.54 1.50 -13.89
C SER A 73 4.99 1.80 -15.28
N GLU A 74 5.84 1.95 -16.29
CA GLU A 74 5.40 2.01 -17.69
C GLU A 74 4.78 0.69 -18.17
N GLN A 75 5.42 -0.44 -17.89
CA GLN A 75 4.94 -1.77 -18.25
C GLN A 75 3.60 -2.12 -17.57
N GLU A 76 3.50 -1.84 -16.27
CA GLU A 76 2.30 -2.08 -15.46
C GLU A 76 1.23 -0.99 -15.71
N ARG A 77 1.62 0.12 -16.34
CA ARG A 77 0.84 1.37 -16.49
C ARG A 77 0.41 1.98 -15.16
N ASP A 78 1.18 1.77 -14.11
CA ASP A 78 0.96 2.37 -12.81
C ASP A 78 1.06 3.90 -12.90
N LEU A 79 0.14 4.62 -12.26
CA LEU A 79 0.13 6.07 -12.15
C LEU A 79 1.20 6.53 -11.15
N ARG A 80 2.45 6.35 -11.58
CA ARG A 80 3.71 6.71 -10.93
C ARG A 80 4.53 7.48 -11.94
N ILE A 81 4.30 8.78 -12.01
CA ILE A 81 4.74 9.64 -13.12
C ILE A 81 5.54 10.84 -12.61
N LEU A 82 6.34 11.41 -13.50
CA LEU A 82 7.08 12.66 -13.30
C LEU A 82 6.31 13.80 -13.97
N ILE A 83 6.06 14.87 -13.22
CA ILE A 83 5.34 16.06 -13.70
C ILE A 83 6.13 17.33 -13.40
N ASP A 84 5.78 18.41 -14.11
CA ASP A 84 6.13 19.74 -13.64
C ASP A 84 5.38 20.02 -12.32
N PRO A 85 6.05 20.47 -11.25
CA PRO A 85 5.39 20.74 -9.96
C PRO A 85 4.18 21.68 -10.05
N SER A 86 4.15 22.61 -11.00
CA SER A 86 3.01 23.52 -11.23
C SER A 86 1.72 22.79 -11.64
N LYS A 87 1.82 21.55 -12.11
CA LYS A 87 0.69 20.70 -12.52
C LYS A 87 0.08 19.89 -11.38
N TRP A 88 0.68 19.91 -10.19
CA TRP A 88 0.25 19.06 -9.07
C TRP A 88 -1.24 19.20 -8.75
N GLU A 89 -1.75 20.42 -8.63
CA GLU A 89 -3.15 20.66 -8.28
C GLU A 89 -4.14 20.16 -9.36
N ASP A 90 -3.75 20.19 -10.63
CA ASP A 90 -4.56 19.66 -11.74
C ASP A 90 -4.57 18.14 -11.72
N VAL A 91 -3.40 17.52 -11.54
CA VAL A 91 -3.24 16.06 -11.44
C VAL A 91 -3.97 15.52 -10.21
N LYS A 92 -3.84 16.17 -9.05
CA LYS A 92 -4.56 15.79 -7.82
C LYS A 92 -6.07 15.79 -8.05
N ARG A 93 -6.62 16.86 -8.65
CA ARG A 93 -8.06 16.95 -8.95
C ARG A 93 -8.52 15.87 -9.91
N TYR A 94 -7.74 15.61 -10.96
CA TYR A 94 -7.98 14.50 -11.88
C TYR A 94 -8.04 13.16 -11.16
N CYS A 95 -7.03 12.87 -10.33
CA CYS A 95 -6.98 11.62 -9.58
C CYS A 95 -8.15 11.48 -8.62
N LEU A 96 -8.46 12.51 -7.82
CA LEU A 96 -9.59 12.45 -6.89
C LEU A 96 -10.91 12.18 -7.62
N PHE A 97 -11.17 12.88 -8.74
CA PHE A 97 -12.36 12.67 -9.55
C PHE A 97 -12.47 11.23 -10.08
N CYS A 98 -11.41 10.71 -10.70
CA CYS A 98 -11.44 9.36 -11.25
C CYS A 98 -11.51 8.28 -10.15
N LEU A 99 -10.88 8.50 -8.99
CA LEU A 99 -10.88 7.54 -7.88
C LEU A 99 -12.21 7.49 -7.10
N GLU A 100 -13.12 8.45 -7.28
CA GLU A 100 -14.48 8.38 -6.73
C GLU A 100 -15.27 7.22 -7.32
N ASN A 101 -15.02 6.86 -8.59
CA ASN A 101 -15.67 5.75 -9.27
C ASN A 101 -14.70 4.56 -9.41
N PRO A 102 -14.88 3.44 -8.68
CA PRO A 102 -14.00 2.27 -8.81
C PRO A 102 -14.06 1.62 -10.20
N ASN A 103 -15.10 1.92 -11.00
CA ASN A 103 -15.27 1.48 -12.39
C ASN A 103 -14.98 2.61 -13.39
N ASP A 104 -14.13 3.57 -13.04
CA ASP A 104 -13.75 4.65 -13.94
C ASP A 104 -13.10 4.10 -15.22
N SER A 105 -13.39 4.75 -16.35
CA SER A 105 -12.89 4.29 -17.64
C SER A 105 -11.44 4.71 -17.93
N GLU A 106 -10.90 5.65 -17.15
CA GLU A 106 -9.54 6.16 -17.32
C GLU A 106 -8.53 5.49 -16.40
N ILE A 107 -8.92 5.13 -15.18
CA ILE A 107 -8.04 4.45 -14.22
C ILE A 107 -8.70 3.24 -13.58
N GLU A 108 -7.89 2.24 -13.26
CA GLU A 108 -8.30 1.08 -12.48
C GLU A 108 -7.91 1.30 -11.02
N SER A 109 -8.90 1.43 -10.14
CA SER A 109 -8.70 1.72 -8.72
C SER A 109 -9.42 0.78 -7.76
N ALA A 110 -10.27 -0.11 -8.28
CA ALA A 110 -10.93 -1.15 -7.51
C ALA A 110 -9.91 -2.05 -6.81
N PRO A 111 -10.14 -2.45 -5.55
CA PRO A 111 -9.17 -3.20 -4.78
C PRO A 111 -9.10 -4.67 -5.19
N ASP A 112 -10.11 -5.19 -5.91
CA ASP A 112 -10.29 -6.62 -6.19
C ASP A 112 -9.09 -7.25 -6.88
N ARG A 113 -8.58 -6.63 -7.96
CA ARG A 113 -7.44 -7.17 -8.71
C ARG A 113 -6.19 -7.26 -7.83
N GLU A 114 -5.83 -6.15 -7.19
CA GLU A 114 -4.64 -6.07 -6.34
C GLU A 114 -4.74 -7.05 -5.16
N LEU A 115 -5.89 -7.16 -4.51
CA LEU A 115 -6.09 -8.14 -3.44
C LEU A 115 -5.92 -9.57 -3.93
N VAL A 116 -6.47 -9.93 -5.09
CA VAL A 116 -6.34 -11.28 -5.65
C VAL A 116 -4.89 -11.60 -5.99
N GLU A 117 -4.21 -10.68 -6.69
CA GLU A 117 -2.80 -10.83 -7.05
C GLU A 117 -1.90 -10.95 -5.81
N GLU A 118 -2.09 -10.07 -4.82
CA GLU A 118 -1.24 -10.08 -3.63
C GLU A 118 -1.52 -11.26 -2.71
N PHE A 119 -2.77 -11.73 -2.57
CA PHE A 119 -3.06 -12.95 -1.80
C PHE A 119 -2.47 -14.21 -2.45
N ASP A 120 -2.48 -14.28 -3.79
CA ASP A 120 -1.83 -15.37 -4.51
C ASP A 120 -0.31 -15.30 -4.35
N GLU A 121 0.30 -14.12 -4.54
CA GLU A 121 1.74 -13.93 -4.35
C GLU A 121 2.20 -14.19 -2.90
N THR A 122 1.37 -13.86 -1.92
CA THR A 122 1.73 -13.88 -0.50
C THR A 122 1.46 -15.22 0.16
N MET A 123 0.37 -15.88 -0.21
CA MET A 123 -0.09 -17.12 0.45
C MET A 123 -0.40 -18.26 -0.52
N GLY A 124 -0.33 -18.04 -1.84
CA GLY A 124 -0.79 -19.01 -2.83
C GLY A 124 -2.30 -19.24 -2.78
N VAL A 125 -3.06 -18.25 -2.31
CA VAL A 125 -4.51 -18.32 -2.17
C VAL A 125 -5.17 -17.50 -3.27
N GLN A 126 -5.95 -18.17 -4.11
CA GLN A 126 -6.84 -17.50 -5.06
C GLN A 126 -8.08 -16.96 -4.32
N LEU A 127 -8.04 -15.67 -3.98
CA LEU A 127 -9.13 -15.00 -3.27
C LEU A 127 -10.39 -14.89 -4.16
N ASN A 128 -11.54 -15.30 -3.64
CA ASN A 128 -12.82 -15.23 -4.36
C ASN A 128 -13.69 -14.07 -3.85
N PRO A 129 -14.51 -13.42 -4.70
CA PRO A 129 -15.36 -12.29 -4.29
C PRO A 129 -16.33 -12.58 -3.14
N GLY A 130 -16.69 -13.84 -2.91
CA GLY A 130 -17.54 -14.24 -1.78
C GLY A 130 -16.81 -14.34 -0.43
N GLN A 131 -15.47 -14.28 -0.43
CA GLN A 131 -14.65 -14.45 0.77
C GLN A 131 -14.33 -13.13 1.48
N TYR A 132 -14.70 -11.99 0.90
CA TYR A 132 -14.47 -10.68 1.47
C TYR A 132 -15.59 -9.70 1.12
N ALA A 133 -15.72 -8.65 1.94
CA ALA A 133 -16.53 -7.49 1.66
C ALA A 133 -15.64 -6.25 1.60
N VAL A 134 -15.95 -5.33 0.69
CA VAL A 134 -15.18 -4.09 0.47
C VAL A 134 -16.05 -2.89 0.82
N GLU A 135 -15.51 -1.97 1.61
CA GLU A 135 -16.13 -0.70 1.96
C GLU A 135 -15.13 0.43 1.70
N PRO A 136 -15.46 1.46 0.89
CA PRO A 136 -14.59 2.62 0.74
C PRO A 136 -14.43 3.39 2.06
N MET A 137 -13.20 3.70 2.44
CA MET A 137 -12.90 4.50 3.64
C MET A 137 -12.73 5.99 3.33
N GLY A 138 -12.33 6.34 2.11
CA GLY A 138 -12.06 7.72 1.71
C GLY A 138 -10.77 7.85 0.92
N PHE A 139 -10.19 9.05 0.95
CA PHE A 139 -8.93 9.38 0.30
C PHE A 139 -7.93 9.92 1.30
N VAL A 140 -6.64 9.70 1.02
CA VAL A 140 -5.53 10.33 1.74
C VAL A 140 -4.63 11.01 0.73
N VAL A 141 -4.35 12.29 0.95
CA VAL A 141 -3.46 13.08 0.09
C VAL A 141 -2.24 13.53 0.88
N GLU A 142 -1.05 13.22 0.36
CA GLU A 142 0.22 13.77 0.81
C GLU A 142 0.60 14.95 -0.10
N ASN A 143 0.16 16.15 0.29
CA ASN A 143 0.41 17.35 -0.51
C ASN A 143 1.84 17.87 -0.41
N THR A 144 2.49 17.67 0.74
CA THR A 144 3.86 18.14 0.96
C THR A 144 4.81 17.07 0.45
N PRO A 145 5.55 17.32 -0.66
CA PRO A 145 6.36 16.25 -1.25
C PRO A 145 7.48 15.81 -0.32
N VAL A 146 7.61 14.51 -0.13
CA VAL A 146 8.69 13.90 0.67
C VAL A 146 9.58 13.05 -0.21
N TRP A 147 10.85 12.89 0.17
CA TRP A 147 11.76 11.99 -0.54
C TRP A 147 11.27 10.56 -0.38
N THR A 148 11.05 9.87 -1.49
CA THR A 148 10.69 8.45 -1.44
C THR A 148 11.90 7.58 -1.13
N GLU A 149 11.71 6.62 -0.22
CA GLU A 149 12.66 5.53 0.02
C GLU A 149 12.58 4.43 -1.05
N ASN A 150 11.59 4.48 -1.94
CA ASN A 150 11.43 3.53 -3.03
C ASN A 150 12.74 3.44 -3.84
N TRP A 151 13.34 2.25 -3.85
CA TRP A 151 14.64 2.00 -4.47
C TRP A 151 14.70 2.47 -5.93
N TYR A 152 13.61 2.25 -6.69
CA TYR A 152 13.53 2.59 -8.11
C TYR A 152 13.39 4.09 -8.39
N ALA A 153 12.98 4.88 -7.39
CA ALA A 153 12.73 6.31 -7.53
C ALA A 153 13.44 7.14 -6.45
N ARG A 154 14.54 6.61 -5.90
CA ARG A 154 15.30 7.24 -4.82
C ARG A 154 15.63 8.68 -5.17
N ARG A 155 15.45 9.58 -4.21
CA ARG A 155 15.72 11.01 -4.36
C ARG A 155 14.82 11.69 -5.40
N SER A 156 13.56 11.29 -5.46
CA SER A 156 12.49 12.09 -6.07
C SER A 156 11.54 12.60 -4.99
N LEU A 157 11.33 13.91 -4.96
CA LEU A 157 10.25 14.50 -4.16
C LEU A 157 8.93 13.94 -4.68
N THR A 158 8.14 13.36 -3.79
CA THR A 158 6.94 12.60 -4.14
C THR A 158 5.72 13.18 -3.46
N ALA A 159 4.71 13.54 -4.26
CA ALA A 159 3.35 13.77 -3.78
C ALA A 159 2.50 12.51 -4.04
N ARG A 160 1.52 12.23 -3.17
CA ARG A 160 0.76 10.99 -3.23
C ARG A 160 -0.74 11.21 -3.08
N VAL A 161 -1.51 10.38 -3.77
CA VAL A 161 -2.96 10.25 -3.58
C VAL A 161 -3.27 8.78 -3.35
N TYR A 162 -4.00 8.50 -2.29
CA TYR A 162 -4.43 7.15 -1.94
C TYR A 162 -5.94 7.07 -1.96
N ARG A 163 -6.47 6.00 -2.57
CA ARG A 163 -7.82 5.53 -2.31
C ARG A 163 -7.73 4.41 -1.28
N THR A 164 -8.48 4.53 -0.19
CA THR A 164 -8.44 3.53 0.89
C THR A 164 -9.75 2.77 0.99
N TYR A 165 -9.64 1.46 1.23
CA TYR A 165 -10.77 0.57 1.46
C TYR A 165 -10.60 -0.21 2.76
N ARG A 166 -11.71 -0.49 3.43
CA ARG A 166 -11.80 -1.51 4.46
C ARG A 166 -12.22 -2.80 3.79
N VAL A 167 -11.43 -3.84 3.98
CA VAL A 167 -11.66 -5.15 3.37
C VAL A 167 -11.87 -6.15 4.50
N LYS A 168 -13.11 -6.57 4.70
CA LYS A 168 -13.46 -7.53 5.75
C LYS A 168 -13.43 -8.94 5.17
N LEU A 169 -12.54 -9.79 5.67
CA LEU A 169 -12.56 -11.20 5.31
C LEU A 169 -13.72 -11.91 6.02
N LEU A 170 -14.42 -12.76 5.27
CA LEU A 170 -15.63 -13.46 5.70
C LEU A 170 -15.40 -14.97 5.86
N ASP A 171 -14.40 -15.50 5.17
CA ASP A 171 -14.06 -16.91 5.17
C ASP A 171 -13.20 -17.29 6.40
N ALA A 172 -13.73 -18.14 7.27
CA ALA A 172 -13.07 -18.49 8.53
C ALA A 172 -11.78 -19.30 8.35
N GLU A 173 -11.72 -20.16 7.32
CA GLU A 173 -10.53 -20.97 7.03
C GLU A 173 -9.40 -20.10 6.47
N LEU A 174 -9.74 -19.11 5.64
CA LEU A 174 -8.79 -18.08 5.20
C LEU A 174 -8.26 -17.27 6.38
N CYS A 175 -9.15 -16.83 7.28
CA CYS A 175 -8.75 -16.08 8.48
C CYS A 175 -7.78 -16.87 9.36
N LYS A 176 -8.05 -18.17 9.55
CA LYS A 176 -7.16 -19.07 10.27
C LYS A 176 -5.82 -19.24 9.55
N SER A 177 -5.84 -19.45 8.24
CA SER A 177 -4.64 -19.61 7.43
C SER A 177 -3.73 -18.37 7.49
N LEU A 178 -4.31 -17.17 7.52
CA LEU A 178 -3.57 -15.91 7.70
C LEU A 178 -2.85 -15.86 9.05
N LEU A 179 -3.53 -16.26 10.13
CA LEU A 179 -2.93 -16.31 11.47
C LEU A 179 -1.82 -17.35 11.55
N ASP A 180 -2.10 -18.58 11.09
CA ASP A 180 -1.14 -19.67 11.10
C ASP A 180 0.13 -19.27 10.31
N THR A 181 -0.03 -18.73 9.09
CA THR A 181 1.09 -18.24 8.27
C THR A 181 1.88 -17.13 8.96
N SER A 182 1.17 -16.16 9.57
CA SER A 182 1.82 -15.06 10.28
C SER A 182 2.65 -15.52 11.49
N LEU A 183 2.26 -16.62 12.14
CA LEU A 183 2.97 -17.19 13.29
C LEU A 183 4.12 -18.10 12.86
N GLU A 184 3.96 -18.84 11.77
CA GLU A 184 4.95 -19.82 11.29
C GLU A 184 6.16 -19.15 10.59
N VAL A 185 5.93 -18.06 9.86
CA VAL A 185 6.98 -17.41 9.06
C VAL A 185 7.71 -16.33 9.87
N SER A 186 8.89 -16.65 10.39
CA SER A 186 9.79 -15.68 11.02
C SER A 186 10.46 -14.73 10.01
N ASP A 187 11.01 -13.59 10.47
CA ASP A 187 11.82 -12.69 9.63
C ASP A 187 13.01 -13.42 9.02
N GLN A 188 13.67 -14.27 9.81
CA GLN A 188 14.80 -15.06 9.34
C GLN A 188 14.38 -16.02 8.22
N THR A 189 13.25 -16.70 8.39
CA THR A 189 12.70 -17.61 7.36
C THR A 189 12.39 -16.86 6.08
N LEU A 190 11.69 -15.73 6.17
CA LEU A 190 11.30 -14.92 5.03
C LEU A 190 12.52 -14.34 4.31
N GLY A 191 13.51 -13.87 5.05
CA GLY A 191 14.76 -13.37 4.48
C GLY A 191 15.56 -14.46 3.76
N MET A 192 15.63 -15.67 4.32
CA MET A 192 16.24 -16.82 3.64
C MET A 192 15.51 -17.20 2.35
N GLN A 193 14.18 -17.08 2.31
CA GLN A 193 13.40 -17.30 1.09
C GLN A 193 13.72 -16.25 0.03
N ALA A 194 13.79 -14.97 0.41
CA ALA A 194 14.15 -13.89 -0.52
C ALA A 194 15.54 -14.10 -1.13
N MET A 195 16.53 -14.52 -0.33
CA MET A 195 17.90 -14.81 -0.79
C MET A 195 17.97 -16.00 -1.77
N LYS A 196 17.06 -16.97 -1.66
CA LYS A 196 16.98 -18.13 -2.56
C LYS A 196 16.20 -17.81 -3.83
N ASN A 197 15.31 -16.83 -3.80
CA ASN A 197 14.53 -16.41 -4.94
C ASN A 197 15.40 -15.65 -5.95
N LYS A 198 15.27 -15.98 -7.24
CA LYS A 198 16.00 -15.30 -8.32
C LYS A 198 15.70 -13.81 -8.41
N THR A 199 14.52 -13.38 -7.95
CA THR A 199 14.13 -11.97 -7.93
C THR A 199 14.65 -11.24 -6.69
N GLY A 200 15.27 -11.95 -5.73
CA GLY A 200 15.66 -11.37 -4.45
C GLY A 200 14.48 -10.97 -3.57
N ARG A 201 13.28 -11.52 -3.80
CA ARG A 201 12.05 -11.13 -3.10
C ARG A 201 11.31 -12.35 -2.55
N ALA A 202 10.70 -12.18 -1.39
CA ALA A 202 9.73 -13.11 -0.84
C ALA A 202 8.64 -12.34 -0.09
N ASN A 203 7.41 -12.79 -0.20
CA ASN A 203 6.25 -12.21 0.46
C ASN A 203 5.69 -13.22 1.46
N SER A 204 5.09 -12.71 2.53
CA SER A 204 4.31 -13.46 3.50
C SER A 204 3.30 -12.50 4.13
N VAL A 205 2.50 -12.96 5.08
CA VAL A 205 1.51 -12.12 5.76
C VAL A 205 1.92 -11.86 7.19
N LEU A 206 1.53 -10.71 7.71
CA LEU A 206 1.60 -10.37 9.12
C LEU A 206 0.19 -10.07 9.62
N ALA A 207 -0.24 -10.75 10.67
CA ALA A 207 -1.55 -10.59 11.28
C ALA A 207 -1.37 -10.09 12.72
N LEU A 208 -1.78 -8.85 13.00
CA LEU A 208 -1.64 -8.21 14.31
C LEU A 208 -2.99 -7.68 14.79
N PRO A 209 -3.24 -7.60 16.11
CA PRO A 209 -4.42 -6.90 16.61
C PRO A 209 -4.42 -5.45 16.13
N LEU A 210 -5.51 -5.01 15.50
CA LEU A 210 -5.62 -3.66 14.92
C LEU A 210 -5.38 -2.59 15.98
N ASN A 211 -5.96 -2.76 17.18
CA ASN A 211 -5.79 -1.82 18.28
C ASN A 211 -4.33 -1.70 18.73
N SER A 212 -3.59 -2.81 18.80
CA SER A 212 -2.16 -2.78 19.17
C SER A 212 -1.34 -1.97 18.15
N VAL A 213 -1.63 -2.12 16.86
CA VAL A 213 -0.97 -1.36 15.78
C VAL A 213 -1.31 0.14 15.89
N THR A 214 -2.59 0.46 16.10
CA THR A 214 -3.05 1.85 16.29
C THR A 214 -2.41 2.49 17.52
N GLU A 215 -2.41 1.80 18.66
CA GLU A 215 -1.82 2.27 19.91
C GLU A 215 -0.32 2.52 19.79
N ALA A 216 0.41 1.66 19.07
CA ALA A 216 1.85 1.83 18.84
C ALA A 216 2.16 3.16 18.12
N TRP A 217 1.31 3.58 17.17
CA TRP A 217 1.44 4.88 16.51
C TRP A 217 0.96 6.04 17.38
N LEU A 218 -0.15 5.88 18.11
CA LEU A 218 -0.67 6.92 19.00
C LEU A 218 0.26 7.23 20.17
N ALA A 219 1.08 6.27 20.59
CA ALA A 219 2.13 6.45 21.59
C ALA A 219 3.25 7.40 21.12
N LEU A 220 3.38 7.63 19.81
CA LEU A 220 4.29 8.65 19.28
C LEU A 220 3.65 10.05 19.33
N PRO A 221 4.44 11.09 19.61
CA PRO A 221 4.07 12.47 19.32
C PRO A 221 3.62 12.64 17.86
N PRO A 222 2.61 13.48 17.54
CA PRO A 222 2.10 13.67 16.19
C PRO A 222 3.19 13.95 15.14
N GLU A 223 4.19 14.75 15.51
CA GLU A 223 5.35 15.11 14.68
C GLU A 223 6.35 13.98 14.44
N LEU A 224 6.11 12.77 14.96
CA LEU A 224 6.90 11.56 14.66
C LEU A 224 6.05 10.49 13.96
N ARG A 225 4.74 10.73 13.76
CA ARG A 225 3.81 9.79 13.10
C ARG A 225 3.92 9.80 11.57
N TYR A 226 5.15 9.73 11.09
CA TYR A 226 5.50 9.49 9.69
C TYR A 226 6.75 8.61 9.57
N GLN A 227 7.28 8.12 10.70
CA GLN A 227 8.48 7.29 10.74
C GLN A 227 8.10 5.83 10.90
N LYS A 228 8.80 4.90 10.25
CA LYS A 228 8.62 3.47 10.52
C LYS A 228 8.70 3.16 12.01
N ILE A 229 7.82 2.28 12.48
CA ILE A 229 7.77 1.86 13.88
C ILE A 229 7.96 0.37 14.03
N LYS A 230 8.18 -0.06 15.27
CA LYS A 230 8.03 -1.47 15.65
C LYS A 230 6.72 -1.65 16.42
N ALA A 231 5.89 -2.57 15.96
CA ALA A 231 4.70 -3.04 16.67
C ALA A 231 4.82 -4.56 16.85
N ASP A 232 4.68 -5.05 18.08
CA ASP A 232 4.84 -6.47 18.44
C ASP A 232 6.13 -7.11 17.90
N GLY A 233 7.21 -6.33 17.82
CA GLY A 233 8.52 -6.76 17.35
C GLY A 233 8.73 -6.67 15.83
N TYR A 234 7.69 -6.34 15.05
CA TYR A 234 7.76 -6.23 13.59
C TYR A 234 7.91 -4.79 13.13
N GLU A 235 8.76 -4.56 12.12
CA GLU A 235 8.88 -3.24 11.47
C GLU A 235 7.69 -2.99 10.53
N LEU A 236 6.95 -1.92 10.80
CA LEU A 236 5.83 -1.46 9.98
C LEU A 236 6.24 -0.26 9.13
N ASP A 237 5.89 -0.31 7.85
CA ASP A 237 6.11 0.77 6.89
C ASP A 237 5.20 1.98 7.20
N GLU A 238 5.66 3.18 6.86
CA GLU A 238 4.88 4.42 7.06
C GLU A 238 3.52 4.37 6.36
N SER A 239 3.42 3.64 5.24
CA SER A 239 2.16 3.45 4.51
C SER A 239 1.05 2.78 5.32
N THR A 240 1.37 2.07 6.41
CA THR A 240 0.36 1.53 7.32
C THR A 240 -0.52 2.64 7.92
N LEU A 241 0.02 3.84 8.16
CA LEU A 241 -0.76 4.97 8.67
C LEU A 241 -1.89 5.41 7.73
N VAL A 242 -1.73 5.20 6.42
CA VAL A 242 -2.72 5.59 5.41
C VAL A 242 -4.06 4.90 5.69
N ILE A 243 -4.02 3.64 6.14
CA ILE A 243 -5.20 2.82 6.44
C ILE A 243 -5.66 2.87 7.91
N LEU A 244 -5.05 3.72 8.76
CA LEU A 244 -5.47 3.93 10.15
C LEU A 244 -6.20 5.27 10.26
N ASP A 245 -7.52 5.25 10.03
CA ASP A 245 -8.42 6.42 10.06
C ASP A 245 -8.35 7.20 11.37
N ASP A 246 -8.19 6.50 12.50
CA ASP A 246 -8.14 7.10 13.83
C ASP A 246 -6.77 7.69 14.23
N VAL A 247 -5.75 7.57 13.36
CA VAL A 247 -4.42 8.15 13.61
C VAL A 247 -4.23 9.43 12.81
N ASP A 248 -4.12 10.54 13.54
CA ASP A 248 -3.76 11.83 12.97
C ASP A 248 -2.28 11.87 12.59
N VAL A 249 -2.03 12.24 11.33
CA VAL A 249 -0.72 12.34 10.69
C VAL A 249 -0.62 13.72 10.06
N PRO A 250 0.25 14.62 10.56
CA PRO A 250 0.30 16.02 10.12
C PRO A 250 0.49 16.21 8.60
N GLN A 251 1.13 15.25 7.92
CA GLN A 251 1.37 15.29 6.48
C GLN A 251 0.14 14.92 5.64
N TYR A 252 -0.87 14.29 6.24
CA TYR A 252 -2.00 13.71 5.54
C TYR A 252 -3.19 14.65 5.52
N GLN A 253 -3.74 14.88 4.34
CA GLN A 253 -5.08 15.42 4.16
C GLN A 253 -6.03 14.25 3.90
N ARG A 254 -6.87 13.91 4.89
CA ARG A 254 -7.95 12.92 4.71
C ARG A 254 -9.20 13.58 4.12
N ILE A 255 -9.81 12.95 3.13
CA ILE A 255 -11.04 13.40 2.46
C ILE A 255 -12.02 12.22 2.49
N ASN A 256 -13.18 12.42 3.11
CA ASN A 256 -14.23 11.41 3.24
C ASN A 256 -15.33 11.64 2.20
#